data_AF-A0A7W1EQQ1-F1
#
_entry.id   AF-A0A7W1EQQ1-F1
#
_cell.length_a   1.000
_cell.length_b   1.000
_cell.length_c   1.000
_cell.angle_alpha   90.00
_cell.angle_beta   90.00
_cell.angle_gamma   90.00
#
_symmetry.space_group_name_H-M   'P 1'
#
loop_
_entity.id
_entity.type
_entity.pdbx_description
1 polymer ?
#
loop_
_entity_poly.entity_id
_entity_poly.type
_entity_poly.pdbx_seq_one_letter_code
_entity_poly.pdbx_strand_id
1 'polypeptide(L)'
;MLVDVALPLPLFRTFTYRIPAGLTGSTSAGSRVVVPFQNRREIGIVLGEGEAKPGVTYKEVAASPDAEPVLDAPMLSLCRWIAEYYVVPLGVAIRSALPAALTGVQLPVPVRKTRRALRIRRELPSLMQRDDLFARAPQQRALYELLEALGGHAAL
;
A
#
# COMPACT_ATOMS: atom_id res chain seq x y z
N MET A 1 20.49 -13.41 -10.82
CA MET A 1 20.07 -14.25 -9.66
C MET A 1 18.71 -14.86 -9.97
N LEU A 2 18.44 -16.09 -9.52
CA LEU A 2 17.12 -16.70 -9.56
C LEU A 2 16.49 -16.65 -8.18
N VAL A 3 15.17 -16.49 -8.12
CA VAL A 3 14.41 -16.50 -6.88
C VAL A 3 13.13 -17.29 -7.02
N ASP A 4 12.76 -17.96 -5.95
CA ASP A 4 11.47 -18.60 -5.83
C ASP A 4 10.43 -17.61 -5.32
N VAL A 5 9.29 -17.57 -6.01
CA VAL A 5 8.21 -16.62 -5.77
C VAL A 5 6.93 -17.41 -5.46
N ALA A 6 6.32 -17.10 -4.33
CA ALA A 6 4.97 -17.56 -4.00
C ALA A 6 3.94 -16.63 -4.65
N LEU A 7 3.09 -17.17 -5.51
CA LEU A 7 1.96 -16.45 -6.11
C LEU A 7 0.66 -16.78 -5.37
N PRO A 8 -0.26 -15.81 -5.18
CA PRO A 8 -1.52 -15.96 -4.46
C PRO A 8 -2.56 -16.75 -5.29
N LEU A 9 -2.18 -17.96 -5.69
CA LEU A 9 -2.94 -18.86 -6.53
C LEU A 9 -3.23 -20.14 -5.76
N PRO A 10 -4.33 -20.86 -6.08
CA PRO A 10 -4.67 -22.13 -5.45
C PRO A 10 -3.78 -23.27 -5.98
N LEU A 11 -2.45 -23.11 -5.88
CA LEU A 11 -1.45 -24.05 -6.38
C LEU A 11 -0.42 -24.35 -5.30
N PHE A 12 -0.22 -25.63 -4.99
CA PHE A 12 0.78 -26.12 -4.03
C PHE A 12 2.20 -26.13 -4.60
N ARG A 13 2.61 -25.02 -5.23
CA ARG A 13 3.97 -24.85 -5.76
C ARG A 13 4.37 -23.38 -5.80
N THR A 14 5.67 -23.16 -5.85
CA THR A 14 6.30 -21.86 -6.10
C THR A 14 6.72 -21.76 -7.57
N PHE A 15 7.12 -20.56 -7.97
CA PHE A 15 7.55 -20.28 -9.33
C PHE A 15 8.90 -19.56 -9.31
N THR A 16 9.86 -20.07 -10.07
CA THR A 16 11.20 -19.50 -10.15
C THR A 16 11.25 -18.43 -11.23
N TYR A 17 11.80 -17.26 -10.89
CA TYR A 17 11.98 -16.12 -11.80
C TYR A 17 13.42 -15.62 -11.76
N ARG A 18 13.85 -14.96 -12.83
CA ARG A 18 15.13 -14.25 -12.88
C ARG A 18 14.95 -12.82 -12.41
N ILE A 19 15.84 -12.36 -11.52
CA ILE A 19 15.94 -10.94 -11.16
C ILE A 19 16.86 -10.25 -12.17
N PRO A 20 16.37 -9.23 -12.90
CA PRO A 20 17.20 -8.41 -13.76
C PRO A 20 18.16 -7.53 -12.93
N ALA A 21 19.31 -7.18 -13.50
CA ALA A 21 20.39 -6.50 -12.76
C ALA A 21 19.93 -5.24 -12.00
N GLY A 22 19.03 -4.45 -12.60
CA GLY A 22 18.48 -3.21 -12.01
C GLY A 22 17.58 -3.40 -10.79
N LEU A 23 17.15 -4.62 -10.46
CA LEU A 23 16.27 -4.91 -9.31
C LEU A 23 16.98 -5.66 -8.17
N THR A 24 18.27 -5.99 -8.33
CA THR A 24 19.00 -6.84 -7.37
C THR A 24 19.08 -6.24 -5.96
N GLY A 25 19.14 -4.91 -5.83
CA GLY A 25 19.25 -4.24 -4.53
C GLY A 25 17.93 -4.07 -3.76
N SER A 26 16.77 -4.19 -4.43
CA SER A 26 15.44 -4.01 -3.83
C SER A 26 14.63 -5.31 -3.77
N THR A 27 15.28 -6.45 -3.98
CA THR A 27 14.61 -7.75 -4.05
C THR A 27 15.34 -8.76 -3.16
N SER A 28 14.78 -9.00 -1.98
CA SER A 28 15.22 -10.03 -1.05
C SER A 28 14.02 -10.86 -0.55
N ALA A 29 14.26 -11.87 0.29
CA ALA A 29 13.18 -12.68 0.84
C ALA A 29 12.16 -11.78 1.59
N GLY A 30 10.88 -11.95 1.28
CA GLY A 30 9.79 -11.14 1.80
C GLY A 30 9.43 -9.91 0.97
N SER A 31 10.22 -9.57 -0.06
CA SER A 31 9.88 -8.49 -1.01
C SER A 31 8.69 -8.88 -1.88
N ARG A 32 7.81 -7.90 -2.16
CA ARG A 32 6.82 -8.03 -3.23
C ARG A 32 7.48 -7.86 -4.58
N VAL A 33 7.11 -8.72 -5.51
CA VAL A 33 7.56 -8.64 -6.90
C VAL A 33 6.38 -8.76 -7.83
N VAL A 34 6.41 -8.01 -8.92
CA VAL A 34 5.47 -8.11 -10.03
C VAL A 34 6.08 -9.03 -11.05
N VAL A 35 5.39 -10.12 -11.38
CA VAL A 35 5.90 -11.13 -12.32
C VAL A 35 4.90 -11.40 -13.44
N PRO A 36 5.35 -11.77 -14.64
CA PRO A 36 4.47 -12.28 -15.67
C PRO A 36 3.97 -13.68 -15.29
N PHE A 37 2.65 -13.86 -15.32
CA PHE A 37 2.00 -15.15 -15.13
C PHE A 37 0.93 -15.35 -16.22
N GLN A 38 1.17 -16.32 -17.10
CA GLN A 38 0.38 -16.50 -18.33
C GLN A 38 0.25 -15.18 -19.11
N ASN A 39 -0.98 -14.70 -19.34
CA ASN A 39 -1.29 -13.49 -20.12
C ASN A 39 -1.51 -12.23 -19.24
N ARG A 40 -1.13 -12.28 -17.95
CA ARG A 40 -1.30 -11.16 -17.01
C ARG A 40 -0.08 -10.96 -16.12
N ARG A 41 -0.10 -9.88 -15.34
CA ARG A 41 0.88 -9.63 -14.28
C ARG A 41 0.29 -9.99 -12.93
N GLU A 42 1.09 -10.58 -12.07
CA GLU A 42 0.71 -10.98 -10.72
C GLU A 42 1.71 -10.46 -9.70
N ILE A 43 1.24 -10.21 -8.49
CA ILE A 43 2.13 -9.98 -7.35
C ILE A 43 2.45 -11.31 -6.70
N GLY A 44 3.74 -11.52 -6.46
CA GLY A 44 4.22 -12.59 -5.59
C GLY A 44 5.11 -12.07 -4.48
N ILE A 45 5.42 -12.97 -3.56
CA ILE A 45 6.42 -12.74 -2.51
C ILE A 45 7.64 -13.61 -2.79
N VAL A 46 8.82 -12.99 -2.76
CA VAL A 46 10.10 -13.69 -2.86
C VAL A 46 10.33 -14.51 -1.60
N LEU A 47 10.64 -15.79 -1.75
CA LEU A 47 10.87 -16.72 -0.64
C LEU A 47 12.35 -16.89 -0.31
N GLY A 48 13.23 -16.57 -1.27
CA GLY A 48 14.66 -16.78 -1.20
C GLY A 48 15.24 -17.10 -2.58
N GLU A 49 16.49 -17.56 -2.58
CA GLU A 49 17.18 -18.00 -3.79
C GLU A 49 16.46 -19.20 -4.42
N GLY A 50 16.31 -19.15 -5.75
CA GLY A 50 15.68 -20.20 -6.53
C GLY A 50 16.73 -21.08 -7.21
N GLU A 51 16.39 -22.34 -7.41
CA GLU A 51 17.31 -23.31 -8.01
C GLU A 51 17.20 -23.32 -9.55
N ALA A 52 18.35 -23.27 -10.22
CA ALA A 52 18.41 -23.36 -11.68
C ALA A 52 18.25 -24.82 -12.15
N LYS A 53 17.13 -25.11 -12.80
CA LYS A 53 16.89 -26.37 -13.51
C LYS A 53 17.44 -26.32 -14.95
N PRO A 54 18.17 -27.37 -15.41
CA PRO A 54 18.68 -27.46 -16.77
C PRO A 54 17.57 -27.36 -17.83
N GLY A 55 17.86 -26.68 -18.94
CA GLY A 55 16.94 -26.56 -20.07
C GLY A 55 15.71 -25.65 -19.84
N VAL A 56 15.62 -24.97 -18.70
CA VAL A 56 14.51 -24.06 -18.39
C VAL A 56 14.91 -22.62 -18.64
N THR A 57 14.14 -21.93 -19.48
CA THR A 57 14.24 -20.49 -19.65
C THR A 57 13.32 -19.77 -18.66
N TYR A 58 13.91 -19.07 -17.69
CA TYR A 58 13.17 -18.32 -16.69
C TYR A 58 12.71 -16.96 -17.23
N LYS A 59 11.44 -16.62 -16.96
CA LYS A 59 10.91 -15.27 -17.15
C LYS A 59 11.52 -14.33 -16.10
N GLU A 60 11.59 -13.06 -16.44
CA GLU A 60 12.13 -12.03 -15.54
C GLU A 60 11.05 -11.42 -14.64
N VAL A 61 11.46 -11.01 -13.45
CA VAL A 61 10.67 -10.12 -12.58
C VAL A 61 10.47 -8.79 -13.30
N ALA A 62 9.22 -8.34 -13.40
CA ALA A 62 8.87 -7.12 -14.10
C ALA A 62 9.08 -5.85 -13.25
N ALA A 63 8.89 -5.95 -11.93
CA ALA A 63 9.12 -4.84 -10.99
C ALA A 63 9.24 -5.35 -9.54
N SER A 64 9.89 -4.57 -8.67
CA SER A 64 9.81 -4.70 -7.20
C SER A 64 9.21 -3.38 -6.67
N PRO A 65 7.94 -3.34 -6.23
CA PRO A 65 7.27 -2.10 -5.86
C PRO A 65 7.82 -1.44 -4.59
N ASP A 66 8.41 -2.24 -3.69
CA ASP A 66 8.87 -1.79 -2.37
C ASP A 66 10.39 -1.69 -2.32
N ALA A 67 10.89 -0.74 -1.54
CA ALA A 67 12.33 -0.62 -1.28
C ALA A 67 12.84 -1.69 -0.30
N GLU A 68 11.98 -2.16 0.60
CA GLU A 68 12.28 -3.12 1.65
C GLU A 68 11.27 -4.28 1.64
N PRO A 69 11.62 -5.46 2.18
CA PRO A 69 10.70 -6.57 2.35
C PRO A 69 9.46 -6.18 3.15
N VAL A 70 8.28 -6.59 2.67
CA VAL A 70 7.02 -6.37 3.40
C VAL A 70 6.77 -7.44 4.46
N LEU A 71 7.44 -8.59 4.33
CA LEU A 71 7.44 -9.68 5.31
C LEU A 71 8.86 -9.95 5.77
N ASP A 72 9.03 -10.12 7.08
CA ASP A 72 10.30 -10.56 7.66
C ASP A 72 10.40 -12.09 7.70
N ALA A 73 11.57 -12.60 8.12
CA ALA A 73 11.82 -14.04 8.18
C ALA A 73 10.89 -14.79 9.16
N PRO A 74 10.57 -14.25 10.37
CA PRO A 74 9.55 -14.85 11.24
C PRO A 74 8.18 -14.96 10.57
N MET A 75 7.70 -13.93 9.88
CA MET A 75 6.40 -13.95 9.22
C MET A 75 6.36 -14.94 8.05
N LEU A 76 7.42 -15.02 7.25
CA LEU A 76 7.56 -16.04 6.20
C LEU A 76 7.52 -17.46 6.80
N SER A 77 8.19 -17.67 7.93
CA SER A 77 8.22 -18.96 8.62
C SER A 77 6.84 -19.33 9.17
N LEU A 78 6.12 -18.36 9.75
CA LEU A 78 4.74 -18.54 10.18
C LEU A 78 3.82 -18.89 9.01
N CYS A 79 3.93 -18.19 7.87
CA CYS A 79 3.13 -18.49 6.68
C CYS A 79 3.41 -19.89 6.13
N ARG A 80 4.67 -20.35 6.16
CA ARG A 80 5.03 -21.73 5.80
C ARG A 80 4.40 -22.75 6.75
N TRP A 81 4.51 -22.51 8.05
CA TRP A 81 3.87 -23.36 9.05
C TRP A 81 2.35 -23.44 8.87
N ILE A 82 1.67 -22.31 8.62
CA ILE A 82 0.22 -22.28 8.33
C ILE A 82 -0.09 -23.10 7.08
N ALA A 83 0.67 -22.89 6.00
CA ALA A 83 0.47 -23.58 4.73
C ALA A 83 0.59 -25.11 4.87
N GLU A 84 1.59 -25.56 5.61
CA GLU A 84 1.84 -26.97 5.89
C GLU A 84 0.77 -27.56 6.82
N TYR A 85 0.53 -26.92 7.97
CA TYR A 85 -0.36 -27.43 9.00
C TYR A 85 -1.83 -27.48 8.54
N TYR A 86 -2.29 -26.44 7.85
CA TYR A 86 -3.68 -26.36 7.37
C TYR A 86 -3.85 -26.86 5.93
N VAL A 87 -2.78 -27.37 5.30
CA VAL A 87 -2.80 -27.90 3.93
C VAL A 87 -3.39 -26.87 2.94
N VAL A 88 -2.91 -25.62 3.04
CA VAL A 88 -3.29 -24.54 2.13
C VAL A 88 -2.11 -24.11 1.27
N PRO A 89 -2.32 -23.68 0.01
CA PRO A 89 -1.24 -23.16 -0.82
C PRO A 89 -0.48 -22.01 -0.16
N LEU A 90 0.86 -22.09 -0.15
CA LEU A 90 1.71 -21.10 0.52
C LEU A 90 1.42 -19.66 0.09
N GLY A 91 1.20 -19.44 -1.22
CA GLY A 91 0.88 -18.09 -1.70
C GLY A 91 -0.47 -17.56 -1.21
N VAL A 92 -1.44 -18.43 -0.92
CA VAL A 92 -2.73 -18.04 -0.32
C VAL A 92 -2.55 -17.70 1.16
N ALA A 93 -1.76 -18.49 1.90
CA ALA A 93 -1.41 -18.18 3.29
C ALA A 93 -0.71 -16.82 3.40
N ILE A 94 0.33 -16.60 2.59
CA ILE A 94 1.07 -15.33 2.52
C ILE A 94 0.15 -14.16 2.16
N ARG A 95 -0.72 -14.32 1.16
CA ARG A 95 -1.67 -13.29 0.76
C ARG A 95 -2.61 -12.89 1.89
N SER A 96 -3.00 -13.85 2.73
CA SER A 96 -3.90 -13.63 3.86
C SER A 96 -3.22 -12.87 5.02
N ALA A 97 -1.90 -12.96 5.12
CA ALA A 97 -1.12 -12.20 6.11
C ALA A 97 -0.91 -10.73 5.70
N LEU A 98 -1.10 -10.39 4.41
CA LEU A 98 -0.86 -9.03 3.89
C LEU A 98 -2.11 -8.14 3.98
N PRO A 99 -1.96 -6.85 4.32
CA PRO A 99 -3.01 -5.85 4.15
C PRO A 99 -3.54 -5.79 2.72
N ALA A 100 -4.84 -5.57 2.56
CA ALA A 100 -5.49 -5.44 1.24
C ALA A 100 -4.86 -4.34 0.36
N ALA A 101 -4.27 -3.31 0.96
CA ALA A 101 -3.57 -2.24 0.24
C ALA A 101 -2.30 -2.73 -0.48
N LEU A 102 -1.67 -3.81 -0.01
CA LEU A 102 -0.43 -4.37 -0.57
C LEU A 102 -0.66 -5.49 -1.58
N THR A 103 -1.91 -5.77 -1.91
CA THR A 103 -2.34 -6.86 -2.80
C THR A 103 -2.30 -6.49 -4.29
N GLY A 104 -2.35 -5.19 -4.63
CA GLY A 104 -2.38 -4.69 -5.99
C GLY A 104 -1.01 -4.25 -6.51
N VAL A 105 -0.82 -4.34 -7.84
CA VAL A 105 0.47 -4.13 -8.55
C VAL A 105 1.05 -2.73 -8.32
N GLN A 106 0.20 -1.74 -8.05
CA GLN A 106 0.60 -0.38 -7.75
C GLN A 106 0.87 -0.21 -6.26
N LEU A 107 1.81 0.68 -5.93
CA LEU A 107 1.97 1.14 -4.55
C LEU A 107 0.64 1.70 -4.03
N PRO A 108 0.21 1.35 -2.82
CA PRO A 108 -1.00 1.91 -2.26
C PRO A 108 -0.87 3.43 -2.13
N VAL A 109 -1.79 4.15 -2.76
CA VAL A 109 -1.95 5.58 -2.50
C VAL A 109 -2.55 5.69 -1.10
N PRO A 110 -1.91 6.43 -0.16
CA PRO A 110 -2.43 6.55 1.20
C PRO A 110 -3.85 7.12 1.12
N VAL A 111 -4.80 6.43 1.75
CA VAL A 111 -6.19 6.87 1.80
C VAL A 111 -6.24 8.19 2.55
N ARG A 112 -6.43 9.29 1.81
CA ARG A 112 -6.65 10.60 2.39
C ARG A 112 -8.09 10.66 2.88
N LYS A 113 -8.29 10.42 4.18
CA LYS A 113 -9.57 10.72 4.82
C LYS A 113 -9.76 12.24 4.78
N THR A 114 -10.59 12.72 3.85
CA THR A 114 -10.99 14.12 3.83
C THR A 114 -12.04 14.33 4.92
N ARG A 115 -11.82 15.33 5.77
CA ARG A 115 -12.86 15.87 6.64
C ARG A 115 -13.22 17.24 6.13
N ARG A 116 -14.52 17.54 6.07
CA ARG A 116 -14.97 18.90 5.83
C ARG A 116 -14.62 19.69 7.08
N ALA A 117 -13.92 20.80 6.92
CA ALA A 117 -13.60 21.70 8.00
C ALA A 117 -13.86 23.13 7.52
N LEU A 118 -14.34 23.95 8.44
CA LEU A 118 -14.45 25.39 8.26
C LEU A 118 -13.24 26.03 8.91
N ARG A 119 -12.64 27.01 8.23
CA ARG A 119 -11.58 27.86 8.80
C ARG A 119 -11.83 29.29 8.35
N ILE A 120 -11.63 30.24 9.26
CA ILE A 120 -11.65 31.65 8.93
C ILE A 120 -10.49 31.93 7.96
N ARG A 121 -10.84 32.33 6.73
CA ARG A 121 -9.85 32.67 5.69
C ARG A 121 -9.25 34.07 5.91
N ARG A 122 -10.05 34.99 6.45
CA ARG A 122 -9.69 36.39 6.68
C ARG A 122 -10.12 36.80 8.08
N GLU A 123 -9.17 37.26 8.86
CA GLU A 123 -9.44 37.84 10.17
C GLU A 123 -9.98 39.27 10.03
N LEU A 124 -11.00 39.60 10.83
CA LEU A 124 -11.70 40.87 10.88
C LEU A 124 -11.69 41.31 12.35
N PRO A 125 -10.57 41.80 12.87
CA PRO A 125 -10.41 42.07 14.30
C PRO A 125 -11.27 43.26 14.78
N SER A 126 -11.66 44.16 13.88
CA SER A 126 -12.50 45.33 14.20
C SER A 126 -13.98 45.03 14.00
N LEU A 127 -14.81 45.46 14.96
CA LEU A 127 -16.28 45.40 14.84
C LEU A 127 -16.80 46.20 13.64
N MET A 128 -16.20 47.36 13.34
CA MET A 128 -16.59 48.20 12.20
C MET A 128 -16.38 47.46 10.87
N GLN A 129 -15.29 46.69 10.75
CA GLN A 129 -15.03 45.88 9.56
C GLN A 129 -16.04 44.74 9.39
N ARG A 130 -16.54 44.18 10.51
CA ARG A 130 -17.58 43.14 10.50
C ARG A 130 -18.93 43.73 10.12
N ASP A 131 -19.26 44.90 10.66
CA ASP A 131 -20.51 45.61 10.37
C ASP A 131 -20.60 45.98 8.89
N ASP A 132 -19.53 46.54 8.31
CA ASP A 132 -19.48 46.91 6.89
C ASP A 132 -19.56 45.68 5.98
N LEU A 133 -18.78 44.62 6.29
CA LEU A 133 -18.66 43.45 5.43
C LEU A 133 -19.90 42.53 5.49
N PHE A 134 -20.52 42.41 6.66
CA PHE A 134 -21.72 41.59 6.86
C PHE A 134 -23.02 42.40 6.96
N ALA A 135 -23.02 43.66 6.51
CA ALA A 135 -24.15 44.59 6.60
C ALA A 135 -25.48 44.00 6.09
N ARG A 136 -25.43 43.13 5.07
CA ARG A 136 -26.61 42.45 4.47
C ARG A 136 -26.65 40.95 4.72
N ALA A 137 -25.76 40.42 5.58
CA ALA A 137 -25.56 38.99 5.79
C ALA A 137 -25.43 38.63 7.28
N PRO A 138 -26.49 38.86 8.10
CA PRO A 138 -26.43 38.66 9.55
C PRO A 138 -26.12 37.21 9.97
N GLN A 139 -26.58 36.22 9.20
CA GLN A 139 -26.27 34.81 9.45
C GLN A 139 -24.80 34.48 9.18
N GLN A 140 -24.16 35.14 8.20
CA GLN A 140 -22.73 34.95 7.93
C GLN A 140 -21.87 35.57 9.02
N ARG A 141 -22.28 36.72 9.58
CA ARG A 141 -21.64 37.30 10.76
C ARG A 141 -21.72 36.37 11.98
N ALA A 142 -22.90 35.84 12.28
CA ALA A 142 -23.08 34.92 13.40
C ALA A 142 -22.21 33.66 13.25
N LEU A 143 -22.13 33.10 12.03
CA LEU A 143 -21.24 31.98 11.74
C LEU A 143 -19.75 32.36 11.89
N TYR A 144 -19.35 33.55 11.45
CA TYR A 144 -17.99 34.05 11.61
C TYR A 144 -17.59 34.17 13.08
N GLU A 145 -18.42 34.81 13.90
CA GLU A 145 -18.19 34.99 15.33
C GLU A 145 -18.18 33.65 16.08
N LEU A 146 -19.05 32.71 15.71
CA LEU A 146 -19.03 31.34 16.22
C LEU A 146 -17.71 30.63 15.88
N LEU A 147 -17.26 30.71 14.63
CA LEU A 147 -15.99 30.11 14.21
C LEU A 147 -14.80 30.76 14.90
N GLU A 148 -14.83 32.06 15.14
CA GLU A 148 -13.79 32.80 15.86
C GLU A 148 -13.72 32.35 17.33
N ALA A 149 -14.87 32.20 18.00
CA ALA A 149 -14.95 31.68 19.36
C ALA A 149 -14.44 30.24 19.49
N LEU A 150 -14.55 29.44 18.42
CA LEU A 150 -14.01 28.07 18.32
C LEU A 150 -12.50 28.03 17.97
N GLY A 151 -11.81 29.16 17.97
CA GLY A 151 -10.38 29.26 17.65
C GLY A 151 -10.09 29.44 16.15
N GLY A 152 -11.07 29.90 15.38
CA GLY A 152 -10.94 30.19 13.95
C GLY A 152 -11.09 28.97 13.03
N HIS A 153 -11.44 27.81 13.57
CA HIS A 153 -11.63 26.57 12.83
C HIS A 153 -12.60 25.61 13.50
N ALA A 154 -13.39 24.88 12.71
CA ALA A 154 -14.33 23.86 13.17
C ALA A 154 -14.35 22.66 12.21
N ALA A 155 -14.53 21.45 12.74
CA ALA A 155 -14.80 20.26 11.94
C ALA A 155 -16.32 20.15 11.66
N LEU A 156 -16.68 19.72 10.45
CA LEU A 156 -18.06 19.43 10.03
C LEU A 156 -18.34 17.93 10.02
#